data_AF-A0AAN7CZS0-F1
#
_entry.id   AF-A0AAN7CZS0-F1
#
_cell.length_a   1.000
_cell.length_b   1.000
_cell.length_c   1.000
_cell.angle_alpha   90.00
_cell.angle_beta   90.00
_cell.angle_gamma   90.00
#
_symmetry.space_group_name_H-M   'P 1'
#
loop_
_entity.id
_entity.type
_entity.pdbx_description
1 polymer ?
#
loop_
_entity_poly.entity_id
_entity_poly.type
_entity_poly.pdbx_seq_one_letter_code
_entity_poly.pdbx_strand_id
1 'polypeptide(L)'
;MSGKGSAYGQPAGDTDFRKKYDADEYAAKAKEREAAEKEERKARWEAKMAGKKYYKPMDGSETLTTARSATQDFSKLIGTSTLVPAGAGVGKRGRGAGFYCEACDLTFKDNLQWVEHTNSMQHQRNIGATGEVRKATAEEVHARIEALWEREQQRKREQVVSLAERLQVRQEQEAKEREEKRRKRKEAEERRRLEKEAAIKIKTEYGEDVRIEGEHDEDDMMAAMGFAGFGTTAKNSSSSSAAAGSLLKRQLKQMQSAKDLPGISCGLVNDNNIFEWEVMLMISDDCKYYGGKISSPTPPFPQFPSLSLSHSLSWGNFRAHLTFPPNYPLMPPKMVFQEPIPFHPNIYPSGELCISILHPPEEDKYGYESASERWSPVQTPETILLSVISLFEDPNDESPANVEAARLLREEREGKNKDFRRRCRKCVRESLGED
;
A
#
# COMPACT_ATOMS: atom_id res chain seq x y z
N MET A 1 46.97 28.03 8.80
CA MET A 1 48.10 28.39 7.92
C MET A 1 49.26 27.43 8.15
N SER A 2 49.40 26.39 7.32
CA SER A 2 50.68 25.67 7.15
C SER A 2 50.67 25.00 5.77
N GLY A 3 51.04 25.79 4.77
CA GLY A 3 51.27 25.29 3.42
C GLY A 3 52.64 24.64 3.36
N LYS A 4 52.68 23.30 3.28
CA LYS A 4 53.86 22.60 2.77
C LYS A 4 53.55 22.18 1.33
N GLY A 5 54.11 22.93 0.39
CA GLY A 5 54.15 22.56 -1.02
C GLY A 5 55.05 21.35 -1.23
N SER A 6 54.65 20.49 -2.18
CA SER A 6 55.45 19.37 -2.68
C SER A 6 56.72 19.89 -3.38
N ALA A 7 57.82 19.14 -3.27
CA ALA A 7 59.13 19.47 -3.84
C ALA A 7 59.17 19.59 -5.37
N TYR A 8 58.08 19.23 -6.08
CA TYR A 8 57.94 19.38 -7.52
C TYR A 8 56.59 20.00 -7.90
N GLY A 9 56.36 21.25 -7.47
CA GLY A 9 55.65 22.30 -8.24
C GLY A 9 54.33 22.03 -8.97
N GLN A 10 53.61 20.92 -8.76
CA GLN A 10 52.28 20.71 -9.35
C GLN A 10 51.17 20.82 -8.28
N PRO A 11 50.08 21.55 -8.58
CA PRO A 11 48.94 21.64 -7.68
C PRO A 11 48.24 20.28 -7.63
N ALA A 12 48.20 19.67 -6.44
CA ALA A 12 47.44 18.45 -6.23
C ALA A 12 45.95 18.76 -6.44
N GLY A 13 45.36 18.16 -7.48
CA GLY A 13 43.94 18.23 -7.76
C GLY A 13 43.12 17.66 -6.60
N ASP A 14 42.16 18.47 -6.18
CA ASP A 14 40.89 18.12 -5.54
C ASP A 14 40.87 16.88 -4.64
N THR A 15 41.06 17.12 -3.34
CA THR A 15 40.70 16.17 -2.26
C THR A 15 39.66 16.81 -1.33
N ASP A 16 38.74 17.60 -1.87
CA ASP A 16 37.75 18.35 -1.08
C ASP A 16 36.56 17.49 -0.59
N PHE A 17 36.55 16.19 -0.89
CA PHE A 17 35.58 15.22 -0.35
C PHE A 17 35.85 14.81 1.11
N ARG A 18 36.95 15.27 1.73
CA ARG A 18 37.33 14.90 3.10
C ARG A 18 36.76 15.89 4.10
N LYS A 19 35.84 15.44 4.98
CA LYS A 19 35.33 16.25 6.12
C LYS A 19 36.51 16.86 6.88
N LYS A 20 36.69 18.17 6.72
CA LYS A 20 37.66 18.97 7.48
C LYS A 20 37.04 19.22 8.85
N TYR A 21 37.41 18.42 9.83
CA TYR A 21 37.02 18.64 11.22
C TYR A 21 37.76 19.87 11.73
N ASP A 22 37.03 20.95 12.01
CA ASP A 22 37.61 22.17 12.58
C ASP A 22 37.91 21.92 14.07
N ALA A 23 39.18 21.71 14.40
CA ALA A 23 39.61 21.39 15.76
C ALA A 23 39.21 22.48 16.77
N ASP A 24 39.13 23.73 16.34
CA ASP A 24 38.77 24.85 17.21
C ASP A 24 37.26 24.88 17.47
N GLU A 25 36.43 24.56 16.47
CA GLU A 25 34.98 24.39 16.64
C GLU A 25 34.66 23.24 17.60
N TYR A 26 35.34 22.10 17.46
CA TYR A 26 35.17 20.96 18.36
C TYR A 26 35.69 21.24 19.77
N ALA A 27 36.79 21.98 19.92
CA ALA A 27 37.30 22.41 21.21
C ALA A 27 36.34 23.41 21.90
N ALA A 28 35.70 24.30 21.13
CA ALA A 28 34.67 25.21 21.64
C ALA A 28 33.42 24.44 22.11
N LYS A 29 32.91 23.51 21.29
CA LYS A 29 31.79 22.62 21.67
C LYS A 29 32.11 21.74 22.88
N ALA A 30 33.37 21.30 23.04
CA ALA A 30 33.80 20.55 24.20
C ALA A 30 33.79 21.40 25.48
N LYS A 31 34.30 22.63 25.42
CA LYS A 31 34.26 23.59 26.54
C LYS A 31 32.83 23.96 26.93
N GLU A 32 31.95 24.16 25.96
CA GLU A 32 30.54 24.44 26.19
C GLU A 32 29.83 23.28 26.91
N ARG A 33 30.09 22.03 26.47
CA ARG A 33 29.59 20.82 27.14
C ARG A 33 30.12 20.70 28.56
N GLU A 34 31.43 20.92 28.77
CA GLU A 34 32.04 20.83 30.10
C GLU A 34 31.49 21.90 31.05
N ALA A 35 31.26 23.12 30.55
CA ALA A 35 30.60 24.19 31.31
C ALA A 35 29.16 23.82 31.67
N ALA A 36 28.38 23.29 30.72
CA ALA A 36 27.02 22.83 30.97
C ALA A 36 26.96 21.68 31.99
N GLU A 37 27.86 20.70 31.90
CA GLU A 37 27.98 19.61 32.88
C GLU A 37 28.37 20.11 34.27
N LYS A 38 29.19 21.15 34.35
CA LYS A 38 29.60 21.76 35.63
C LYS A 38 28.43 22.48 36.30
N GLU A 39 27.65 23.25 35.55
CA GLU A 39 26.44 23.90 36.05
C GLU A 39 25.36 22.86 36.44
N GLU A 40 25.18 21.81 35.64
CA GLU A 40 24.24 20.72 35.98
C GLU A 40 24.67 20.00 37.27
N ARG A 41 25.97 19.76 37.45
CA ARG A 41 26.54 19.14 38.66
C ARG A 41 26.32 20.01 39.89
N LYS A 42 26.48 21.33 39.76
CA LYS A 42 26.21 22.30 40.82
C LYS A 42 24.73 22.28 41.20
N ALA A 43 23.82 22.34 40.23
CA ALA A 43 22.38 22.30 40.47
C ALA A 43 21.92 20.95 41.09
N ARG A 44 22.53 19.82 40.68
CA ARG A 44 22.32 18.51 41.32
C ARG A 44 22.74 18.50 42.79
N TRP A 45 23.88 19.13 43.10
CA TRP A 45 24.40 19.23 44.46
C TRP A 45 23.53 20.14 45.34
N GLU A 46 23.09 21.28 44.82
CA GLU A 46 22.18 22.21 45.49
C GLU A 46 20.82 21.57 45.80
N ALA A 47 20.24 20.83 44.83
CA ALA A 47 19.01 20.08 45.06
C ALA A 47 19.18 19.01 46.15
N LYS A 48 20.32 18.29 46.15
CA LYS A 48 20.66 17.30 47.18
C LYS A 48 20.78 17.94 48.57
N MET A 49 21.41 19.12 48.68
CA MET A 49 21.53 19.87 49.93
C MET A 49 20.18 20.40 50.43
N ALA A 50 19.26 20.72 49.51
CA ALA A 50 17.89 21.13 49.83
C ALA A 50 16.94 19.94 50.10
N GLY A 51 17.43 18.70 50.09
CA GLY A 51 16.60 17.49 50.26
C GLY A 51 15.60 17.23 49.12
N LYS A 52 15.75 17.92 47.98
CA LYS A 52 14.87 17.79 46.82
C LYS A 52 15.53 16.93 45.74
N LYS A 53 14.72 16.16 45.00
CA LYS A 53 15.21 15.41 43.82
C LYS A 53 15.49 16.40 42.69
N TYR A 54 16.71 16.38 42.15
CA TYR A 54 17.08 17.21 41.00
C TYR A 54 16.31 16.75 39.74
N TYR A 55 15.75 17.72 39.02
CA TYR A 55 15.22 17.55 37.68
C TYR A 55 15.85 18.60 36.78
N LYS A 56 16.22 18.21 35.55
CA LYS A 56 16.71 19.15 34.56
C LYS A 56 15.61 20.20 34.29
N PRO A 57 15.92 21.51 34.38
CA PRO A 57 14.96 22.55 34.06
C PRO A 57 14.45 22.41 32.61
N MET A 58 13.16 22.66 32.45
CA MET A 58 12.44 22.64 31.19
C MET A 58 12.87 23.84 30.32
N ASP A 59 13.21 23.62 29.04
CA ASP A 59 13.87 24.62 28.17
C ASP A 59 12.92 25.50 27.36
N GLY A 60 11.60 25.35 27.57
CA GLY A 60 10.56 26.14 26.91
C GLY A 60 10.29 25.75 25.45
N SER A 61 11.00 24.76 24.91
CA SER A 61 10.75 24.18 23.57
C SER A 61 9.77 22.99 23.60
N GLU A 62 9.11 22.80 24.74
CA GLU A 62 8.45 21.56 25.10
C GLU A 62 7.07 21.43 24.47
N THR A 63 6.74 20.19 24.09
CA THR A 63 5.45 19.86 23.53
C THR A 63 4.45 19.54 24.64
N LEU A 64 3.23 20.09 24.53
CA LEU A 64 2.12 19.72 25.41
C LEU A 64 1.82 18.21 25.30
N THR A 65 1.35 17.59 26.36
CA THR A 65 0.99 16.16 26.32
C THR A 65 -0.18 15.96 25.36
N THR A 66 0.07 15.31 24.23
CA THR A 66 -0.94 14.88 23.26
C THR A 66 -1.19 13.37 23.34
N ALA A 67 -2.36 12.94 22.87
CA ALA A 67 -2.61 11.52 22.64
C ALA A 67 -1.56 10.95 21.67
N ARG A 68 -1.12 9.72 21.92
CA ARG A 68 -0.14 9.04 21.05
C ARG A 68 -0.75 8.76 19.69
N SER A 69 -0.02 9.09 18.63
CA SER A 69 -0.39 8.77 17.24
C SER A 69 0.00 7.35 16.84
N ALA A 70 1.02 6.77 17.46
CA ALA A 70 1.50 5.43 17.16
C ALA A 70 0.75 4.37 17.98
N THR A 71 0.05 3.47 17.30
CA THR A 71 -0.56 2.28 17.89
C THR A 71 0.54 1.32 18.34
N GLN A 72 0.57 0.96 19.62
CA GLN A 72 1.51 -0.04 20.12
C GLN A 72 0.94 -1.43 19.87
N ASP A 73 1.56 -2.17 18.95
CA ASP A 73 1.15 -3.53 18.60
C ASP A 73 1.88 -4.55 19.47
N PHE A 74 1.17 -5.06 20.49
CA PHE A 74 1.67 -6.07 21.41
C PHE A 74 1.52 -7.50 20.87
N SER A 75 0.81 -7.71 19.76
CA SER A 75 0.50 -9.05 19.26
C SER A 75 1.72 -9.79 18.70
N LYS A 76 2.72 -9.03 18.22
CA LYS A 76 3.96 -9.56 17.62
C LYS A 76 4.84 -10.35 18.58
N LEU A 77 4.64 -10.20 19.89
CA LEU A 77 5.42 -10.88 20.93
C LEU A 77 4.68 -12.09 21.52
N ILE A 78 3.48 -12.40 21.03
CA ILE A 78 2.70 -13.56 21.48
C ILE A 78 3.34 -14.83 20.90
N GLY A 79 3.74 -15.75 21.77
CA GLY A 79 4.33 -17.04 21.38
C GLY A 79 5.85 -17.03 21.17
N THR A 80 6.50 -15.86 21.24
CA THR A 80 7.97 -15.76 21.15
C THR A 80 8.62 -16.01 22.51
N SER A 81 9.50 -17.01 22.62
CA SER A 81 10.33 -17.22 23.81
C SER A 81 11.73 -16.64 23.59
N THR A 82 12.29 -15.99 24.60
CA THR A 82 13.65 -15.43 24.53
C THR A 82 14.39 -15.76 25.82
N LEU A 83 15.64 -16.23 25.68
CA LEU A 83 16.45 -16.63 26.81
C LEU A 83 16.98 -15.38 27.53
N VAL A 84 16.54 -15.19 28.78
CA VAL A 84 16.89 -14.02 29.58
C VAL A 84 18.00 -14.39 30.57
N PRO A 85 19.14 -13.68 30.61
CA PRO A 85 20.19 -13.95 31.58
C PRO A 85 19.70 -13.70 33.01
N ALA A 86 20.13 -14.54 33.97
CA ALA A 86 19.62 -14.61 35.35
C ALA A 86 19.80 -13.32 36.21
N GLY A 87 20.35 -12.24 35.64
CA GLY A 87 20.48 -10.94 36.28
C GLY A 87 19.66 -9.80 35.64
N ALA A 88 18.98 -10.04 34.52
CA ALA A 88 18.16 -9.03 33.85
C ALA A 88 16.80 -8.89 34.55
N GLY A 89 16.79 -8.14 35.66
CA GLY A 89 15.56 -7.75 36.36
C GLY A 89 14.76 -6.70 35.58
N VAL A 90 13.46 -6.59 35.88
CA VAL A 90 12.60 -5.50 35.37
C VAL A 90 13.18 -4.15 35.80
N GLY A 91 13.23 -3.18 34.90
CA GLY A 91 13.66 -1.81 35.22
C GLY A 91 15.17 -1.66 35.44
N LYS A 92 15.99 -2.61 34.98
CA LYS A 92 17.44 -2.41 34.91
C LYS A 92 17.83 -1.59 33.68
N ARG A 93 18.92 -0.82 33.83
CA ARG A 93 19.48 -0.02 32.73
C ARG A 93 20.14 -0.90 31.68
N GLY A 94 20.02 -0.49 30.42
CA GLY A 94 20.52 -1.22 29.27
C GLY A 94 19.45 -2.05 28.55
N ARG A 95 19.74 -2.38 27.29
CA ARG A 95 18.87 -3.18 26.41
C ARG A 95 18.83 -4.63 26.90
N GLY A 96 17.64 -5.09 27.29
CA GLY A 96 17.38 -6.47 27.66
C GLY A 96 16.17 -7.04 26.92
N ALA A 97 15.80 -8.27 27.27
CA ALA A 97 14.61 -8.91 26.74
C ALA A 97 13.33 -8.24 27.29
N GLY A 98 12.46 -7.79 26.39
CA GLY A 98 11.21 -7.08 26.70
C GLY A 98 11.10 -5.74 25.95
N PHE A 99 10.24 -4.85 26.43
CA PHE A 99 10.06 -3.50 25.90
C PHE A 99 11.16 -2.57 26.41
N TYR A 100 11.91 -1.95 25.51
CA TYR A 100 12.99 -1.04 25.86
C TYR A 100 12.64 0.42 25.56
N CYS A 101 12.90 1.29 26.54
CA CYS A 101 12.71 2.74 26.41
C CYS A 101 14.05 3.42 26.15
N GLU A 102 14.18 4.08 25.00
CA GLU A 102 15.42 4.78 24.62
C GLU A 102 15.63 6.06 25.44
N ALA A 103 14.56 6.78 25.76
CA ALA A 103 14.63 8.04 26.52
C ALA A 103 15.01 7.85 27.99
N CYS A 104 14.76 6.66 28.56
CA CYS A 104 15.02 6.36 29.97
C CYS A 104 16.13 5.32 30.17
N ASP A 105 16.56 4.65 29.09
CA ASP A 105 17.46 3.51 29.10
C ASP A 105 17.02 2.42 30.09
N LEU A 106 15.76 2.00 30.00
CA LEU A 106 15.15 0.98 30.88
C LEU A 106 14.45 -0.10 30.06
N THR A 107 14.57 -1.35 30.50
CA THR A 107 13.84 -2.49 29.93
C THR A 107 12.72 -2.97 30.85
N PHE A 108 11.53 -3.18 30.29
CA PHE A 108 10.31 -3.67 30.95
C PHE A 108 9.91 -5.02 30.35
N LYS A 109 9.48 -5.97 31.20
CA LYS A 109 9.11 -7.32 30.75
C LYS A 109 7.62 -7.49 30.48
N ASP A 110 6.81 -6.60 31.04
CA ASP A 110 5.36 -6.63 30.94
C ASP A 110 4.86 -5.37 30.21
N ASN A 111 3.79 -5.55 29.45
CA ASN A 111 3.08 -4.56 28.67
C ASN A 111 2.51 -3.48 29.60
N LEU A 112 1.97 -3.88 30.76
CA LEU A 112 1.39 -2.95 31.72
C LEU A 112 2.46 -2.01 32.27
N GLN A 113 3.59 -2.56 32.71
CA GLN A 113 4.73 -1.79 33.23
C GLN A 113 5.34 -0.88 32.17
N TRP A 114 5.36 -1.32 30.91
CA TRP A 114 5.77 -0.50 29.79
C TRP A 114 4.84 0.71 29.58
N VAL A 115 3.53 0.50 29.60
CA VAL A 115 2.54 1.57 29.46
C VAL A 115 2.61 2.54 30.63
N GLU A 116 2.68 2.04 31.86
CA GLU A 116 2.86 2.85 33.07
C GLU A 116 4.14 3.69 33.03
N HIS A 117 5.26 3.08 32.60
CA HIS A 117 6.51 3.79 32.44
C HIS A 117 6.41 4.93 31.43
N THR A 118 5.87 4.66 30.25
CA THR A 118 5.79 5.64 29.18
C THR A 118 4.80 6.78 29.50
N ASN A 119 3.84 6.54 30.41
CA ASN A 119 2.95 7.59 30.93
C ASN A 119 3.47 8.24 32.21
N SER A 120 4.62 7.81 32.74
CA SER A 120 5.19 8.41 33.95
C SER A 120 5.72 9.81 33.66
N MET A 121 5.53 10.72 34.62
CA MET A 121 6.07 12.09 34.53
C MET A 121 7.59 12.12 34.33
N GLN A 122 8.30 11.10 34.81
CA GLN A 122 9.74 11.00 34.63
C GLN A 122 10.11 10.72 33.17
N HIS A 123 9.37 9.84 32.49
CA HIS A 123 9.55 9.58 31.07
C HIS A 123 9.14 10.80 30.23
N GLN A 124 7.98 11.40 30.52
CA GLN A 124 7.48 12.58 29.80
C GLN A 124 8.46 13.75 29.85
N ARG A 125 9.08 14.02 31.00
CA ARG A 125 10.14 15.06 31.09
C ARG A 125 11.39 14.70 30.29
N ASN A 126 11.78 13.42 30.24
CA ASN A 126 12.95 12.99 29.48
C ASN A 126 12.75 13.15 27.95
N ILE A 127 11.50 13.05 27.47
CA ILE A 127 11.17 13.29 26.06
C ILE A 127 10.86 14.77 25.76
N GLY A 128 10.94 15.67 26.75
CA GLY A 128 10.60 17.09 26.58
C GLY A 128 9.10 17.36 26.49
N ALA A 129 8.26 16.51 27.08
CA ALA A 129 6.82 16.70 27.16
C ALA A 129 6.41 17.21 28.54
N THR A 130 5.57 18.25 28.57
CA THR A 130 4.97 18.75 29.81
C THR A 130 3.77 17.89 30.21
N GLY A 131 3.55 17.68 31.51
CA GLY A 131 2.36 16.98 32.02
C GLY A 131 1.04 17.76 31.85
N GLU A 132 1.11 18.95 31.26
CA GLU A 132 -0.05 19.79 30.98
C GLU A 132 -0.73 19.35 29.69
N VAL A 133 -2.05 19.20 29.77
CA VAL A 133 -2.92 18.83 28.66
C VAL A 133 -3.69 20.07 28.22
N ARG A 134 -3.62 20.40 26.92
CA ARG A 134 -4.44 21.46 26.33
C ARG A 134 -5.90 21.00 26.27
N LYS A 135 -6.82 21.84 26.76
CA LYS A 135 -8.26 21.63 26.51
C LYS A 135 -8.55 21.93 25.04
N ALA A 136 -9.24 21.02 24.37
CA ALA A 136 -9.64 21.21 22.97
C ALA A 136 -10.61 22.39 22.84
N THR A 137 -10.47 23.17 21.77
CA THR A 137 -11.44 24.23 21.44
C THR A 137 -12.69 23.65 20.79
N ALA A 138 -13.80 24.40 20.80
CA ALA A 138 -15.03 23.95 20.14
C ALA A 138 -14.84 23.71 18.63
N GLU A 139 -13.99 24.52 18.00
CA GLU A 139 -13.62 24.39 16.59
C GLU A 139 -12.83 23.10 16.32
N GLU A 140 -11.83 22.79 17.17
CA GLU A 140 -11.04 21.55 17.08
C GLU A 140 -11.92 20.30 17.27
N VAL A 141 -12.91 20.36 18.16
CA VAL A 141 -13.89 19.28 18.36
C VAL A 141 -14.81 19.14 17.15
N HIS A 142 -15.28 20.25 16.59
CA HIS A 142 -16.14 20.23 15.41
C HIS A 142 -15.43 19.62 14.20
N ALA A 143 -14.20 20.06 13.92
CA ALA A 143 -13.37 19.51 12.84
C ALA A 143 -13.09 18.00 13.03
N ARG A 144 -12.92 17.55 14.28
CA ARG A 144 -12.70 16.11 14.56
C ARG A 144 -13.98 15.29 14.38
N ILE A 145 -15.14 15.82 14.75
CA ILE A 145 -16.44 15.16 14.51
C ILE A 145 -16.71 15.07 13.02
N GLU A 146 -16.44 16.15 12.27
CA GLU A 146 -16.60 16.19 10.81
C GLU A 146 -15.70 15.15 10.13
N ALA A 147 -14.41 15.08 10.51
CA ALA A 147 -13.50 14.08 9.98
C ALA A 147 -13.90 12.62 10.30
N LEU A 148 -14.50 12.38 11.48
CA LEU A 148 -15.03 11.06 11.83
C LEU A 148 -16.30 10.73 11.03
N TRP A 149 -17.18 11.71 10.86
CA TRP A 149 -18.37 11.59 10.02
C TRP A 149 -17.98 11.29 8.57
N GLU A 150 -17.00 11.99 8.02
CA GLU A 150 -16.52 11.76 6.65
C GLU A 150 -15.98 10.34 6.48
N ARG A 151 -15.17 9.83 7.42
CA ARG A 151 -14.71 8.42 7.38
C ARG A 151 -15.87 7.44 7.45
N GLU A 152 -16.87 7.72 8.28
CA GLU A 152 -18.09 6.89 8.40
C GLU A 152 -18.88 6.89 7.09
N GLN A 153 -19.03 8.06 6.45
CA GLN A 153 -19.69 8.19 5.16
C GLN A 153 -18.89 7.53 4.04
N GLN A 154 -17.56 7.63 4.07
CA GLN A 154 -16.69 6.94 3.12
C GLN A 154 -16.84 5.43 3.26
N ARG A 155 -16.79 4.88 4.48
CA ARG A 155 -17.04 3.46 4.74
C ARG A 155 -18.44 3.03 4.27
N LYS A 156 -19.46 3.86 4.49
CA LYS A 156 -20.82 3.59 4.00
C LYS A 156 -20.92 3.61 2.47
N ARG A 157 -20.25 4.57 1.81
CA ARG A 157 -20.14 4.66 0.34
C ARG A 157 -19.40 3.46 -0.25
N GLU A 158 -18.32 3.03 0.38
CA GLU A 158 -17.58 1.81 0.03
C GLU A 158 -18.43 0.55 0.23
N GLN A 159 -19.34 0.56 1.21
CA GLN A 159 -20.34 -0.50 1.41
C GLN A 159 -21.56 -0.41 0.48
N VAL A 160 -21.66 0.56 -0.43
CA VAL A 160 -22.78 0.62 -1.39
C VAL A 160 -22.60 -0.50 -2.43
N VAL A 161 -23.39 -1.55 -2.24
CA VAL A 161 -23.35 -2.78 -3.05
C VAL A 161 -24.19 -2.66 -4.34
N SER A 162 -25.07 -1.66 -4.48
CA SER A 162 -26.02 -1.59 -5.63
C SER A 162 -25.54 -0.68 -6.78
N LEU A 163 -25.63 -1.19 -8.02
CA LEU A 163 -25.23 -0.47 -9.25
C LEU A 163 -25.98 0.85 -9.45
N ALA A 164 -27.28 0.89 -9.14
CA ALA A 164 -28.11 2.08 -9.30
C ALA A 164 -27.67 3.23 -8.37
N GLU A 165 -27.30 2.89 -7.14
CA GLU A 165 -26.86 3.86 -6.13
C GLU A 165 -25.45 4.37 -6.44
N ARG A 166 -24.55 3.50 -6.95
CA ARG A 166 -23.24 3.93 -7.48
C ARG A 166 -23.38 4.90 -8.67
N LEU A 167 -24.32 4.66 -9.58
CA LEU A 167 -24.61 5.55 -10.71
C LEU A 167 -25.14 6.92 -10.25
N GLN A 168 -26.00 6.96 -9.24
CA GLN A 168 -26.50 8.21 -8.65
C GLN A 168 -25.38 9.01 -7.97
N VAL A 169 -24.50 8.35 -7.20
CA VAL A 169 -23.35 8.99 -6.57
C VAL A 169 -22.41 9.60 -7.63
N ARG A 170 -22.19 8.90 -8.76
CA ARG A 170 -21.37 9.41 -9.87
C ARG A 170 -22.04 10.60 -10.57
N GLN A 171 -23.35 10.53 -10.85
CA GLN A 171 -24.09 11.66 -11.42
C GLN A 171 -24.06 12.89 -10.52
N GLU A 172 -24.14 12.71 -9.20
CA GLU A 172 -24.06 13.80 -8.23
C GLU A 172 -22.64 14.40 -8.15
N GLN A 173 -21.60 13.57 -8.22
CA GLN A 173 -20.21 14.01 -8.30
C GLN A 173 -19.91 14.79 -9.58
N GLU A 174 -20.34 14.29 -10.75
CA GLU A 174 -20.21 14.99 -12.03
C GLU A 174 -20.99 16.30 -12.06
N ALA A 175 -22.16 16.35 -11.42
CA ALA A 175 -22.95 17.57 -11.28
C ALA A 175 -22.23 18.60 -10.40
N LYS A 176 -21.67 18.18 -9.26
CA LYS A 176 -20.86 19.05 -8.37
C LYS A 176 -19.60 19.55 -9.06
N GLU A 177 -18.89 18.69 -9.79
CA GLU A 177 -17.70 19.09 -10.55
C GLU A 177 -18.07 20.07 -11.68
N ARG A 178 -19.20 19.85 -12.36
CA ARG A 178 -19.73 20.77 -13.37
C ARG A 178 -20.13 22.11 -12.75
N GLU A 179 -20.70 22.11 -11.56
CA GLU A 179 -21.03 23.31 -10.80
C GLU A 179 -19.78 24.06 -10.33
N GLU A 180 -18.77 23.35 -9.84
CA GLU A 180 -17.47 23.93 -9.46
C GLU A 180 -16.74 24.51 -10.68
N LYS A 181 -16.73 23.80 -11.82
CA LYS A 181 -16.22 24.33 -13.09
C LYS A 181 -16.97 25.57 -13.53
N ARG A 182 -18.30 25.62 -13.34
CA ARG A 182 -19.11 26.83 -13.60
C ARG A 182 -18.74 27.97 -12.66
N ARG A 183 -18.53 27.69 -11.36
CA ARG A 183 -18.11 28.68 -10.36
C ARG A 183 -16.73 29.26 -10.70
N LYS A 184 -15.73 28.40 -10.97
CA LYS A 184 -14.39 28.81 -11.40
C LYS A 184 -14.40 29.64 -12.69
N ARG A 185 -15.27 29.30 -13.67
CA ARG A 185 -15.44 30.09 -14.90
C ARG A 185 -15.99 31.49 -14.61
N LYS A 186 -16.99 31.60 -13.73
CA LYS A 186 -17.55 32.90 -13.30
C LYS A 186 -16.52 33.74 -12.56
N GLU A 187 -15.81 33.15 -11.60
CA GLU A 187 -14.73 33.83 -10.85
C GLU A 187 -13.60 34.30 -11.78
N ALA A 188 -13.24 33.51 -12.79
CA ALA A 188 -12.23 33.90 -13.79
C ALA A 188 -12.70 35.03 -14.72
N GLU A 189 -13.98 35.01 -15.12
CA GLU A 189 -14.59 36.06 -15.93
C GLU A 189 -14.70 37.38 -15.16
N GLU A 190 -15.09 37.31 -13.89
CA GLU A 190 -15.14 38.46 -12.97
C GLU A 190 -13.75 39.04 -12.74
N ARG A 191 -12.74 38.19 -12.50
CA ARG A 191 -11.33 38.62 -12.40
C ARG A 191 -10.87 39.33 -13.67
N ARG A 192 -11.15 38.77 -14.85
CA ARG A 192 -10.79 39.37 -16.15
C ARG A 192 -11.51 40.69 -16.39
N ARG A 193 -12.75 40.84 -15.91
CA ARG A 193 -13.50 42.09 -15.99
C ARG A 193 -12.88 43.16 -15.10
N LEU A 194 -12.55 42.83 -13.85
CA LEU A 194 -11.86 43.75 -12.93
C LEU A 194 -10.49 44.18 -13.47
N GLU A 195 -9.72 43.27 -14.08
CA GLU A 195 -8.46 43.59 -14.75
C GLU A 195 -8.66 44.56 -15.93
N LYS A 196 -9.69 44.37 -16.75
CA LYS A 196 -10.03 45.30 -17.84
C LYS A 196 -10.46 46.67 -17.33
N GLU A 197 -11.31 46.71 -16.30
CA GLU A 197 -11.74 47.97 -15.68
C GLU A 197 -10.56 48.70 -15.03
N ALA A 198 -9.64 47.97 -14.38
CA ALA A 198 -8.40 48.53 -13.85
C ALA A 198 -7.46 49.04 -14.96
N ALA A 199 -7.33 48.31 -16.07
CA ALA A 199 -6.52 48.73 -17.22
C ALA A 199 -7.09 49.98 -17.91
N ILE A 200 -8.42 50.07 -18.04
CA ILE A 200 -9.09 51.28 -18.54
C ILE A 200 -8.86 52.45 -17.58
N LYS A 201 -8.96 52.22 -16.26
CA LYS A 201 -8.71 53.25 -15.25
C LYS A 201 -7.26 53.75 -15.29
N ILE A 202 -6.28 52.85 -15.40
CA ILE A 202 -4.86 53.18 -15.57
C ILE A 202 -4.65 54.01 -16.86
N LYS A 203 -5.32 53.62 -17.96
CA LYS A 203 -5.26 54.35 -19.25
C LYS A 203 -5.92 55.74 -19.19
N THR A 204 -6.91 55.94 -18.33
CA THR A 204 -7.51 57.28 -18.10
C THR A 204 -6.72 58.13 -17.11
N GLU A 205 -5.93 57.53 -16.23
CA GLU A 205 -5.15 58.22 -15.19
C GLU A 205 -3.79 58.70 -15.71
N TYR A 206 -3.25 58.07 -16.77
CA TYR A 206 -2.13 58.58 -17.57
C TYR A 206 -2.65 59.02 -18.94
N GLY A 207 -2.90 60.33 -19.08
CA GLY A 207 -3.49 60.96 -20.26
C GLY A 207 -2.81 60.61 -21.59
N GLU A 208 -3.66 60.61 -22.61
CA GLU A 208 -3.40 60.54 -24.06
C GLU A 208 -2.14 61.32 -24.49
N ASP A 209 -1.01 60.61 -24.63
CA ASP A 209 0.04 60.83 -25.65
C ASP A 209 1.30 59.98 -25.35
N VAL A 210 1.32 58.72 -25.84
CA VAL A 210 2.56 58.11 -26.38
C VAL A 210 2.15 57.12 -27.48
N ARG A 211 2.37 57.53 -28.73
CA ARG A 211 2.41 56.65 -29.91
C ARG A 211 3.65 55.75 -29.77
N ILE A 212 3.45 54.47 -29.44
CA ILE A 212 4.47 53.43 -29.61
C ILE A 212 4.07 52.62 -30.83
N GLU A 213 4.78 52.84 -31.93
CA GLU A 213 4.78 51.96 -33.09
C GLU A 213 5.45 50.65 -32.70
N GLY A 214 4.76 49.54 -32.90
CA GLY A 214 5.23 48.21 -32.49
C GLY A 214 4.10 47.21 -32.41
N GLU A 215 3.32 47.13 -33.49
CA GLU A 215 2.45 45.99 -33.77
C GLU A 215 3.38 44.76 -33.93
N HIS A 216 3.38 43.86 -32.95
CA HIS A 216 4.03 42.57 -33.07
C HIS A 216 3.04 41.52 -32.57
N ASP A 217 2.62 40.67 -33.49
CA ASP A 217 1.58 39.68 -33.34
C ASP A 217 1.84 38.77 -32.14
N GLU A 218 0.94 38.80 -31.15
CA GLU A 218 0.97 37.91 -29.98
C GLU A 218 0.73 36.43 -30.36
N ASP A 219 0.30 36.17 -31.60
CA ASP A 219 0.07 34.83 -32.15
C ASP A 219 1.35 34.08 -32.53
N ASP A 220 2.51 34.77 -32.69
CA ASP A 220 3.78 34.15 -33.08
C ASP A 220 4.68 33.77 -31.88
N MET A 221 4.40 34.29 -30.68
CA MET A 221 5.10 33.88 -29.44
C MET A 221 4.50 32.60 -28.83
N MET A 222 3.22 32.30 -29.11
CA MET A 222 2.57 31.06 -28.63
C MET A 222 2.85 29.86 -29.55
N ALA A 223 3.22 30.11 -30.82
CA ALA A 223 3.64 29.08 -31.77
C ALA A 223 5.10 28.60 -31.57
N ALA A 224 5.95 29.41 -30.92
CA ALA A 224 7.35 29.09 -30.63
C ALA A 224 7.56 28.16 -29.41
N MET A 225 6.51 27.83 -28.65
CA MET A 225 6.57 26.85 -27.54
C MET A 225 6.28 25.39 -27.94
N GLY A 226 6.30 25.08 -29.24
CA GLY A 226 6.91 23.84 -29.75
C GLY A 226 6.56 22.49 -29.09
N PHE A 227 5.30 22.21 -28.74
CA PHE A 227 4.87 20.85 -28.38
C PHE A 227 4.06 20.21 -29.52
N ALA A 228 4.77 19.94 -30.61
CA ALA A 228 4.28 19.11 -31.72
C ALA A 228 4.70 17.65 -31.49
N GLY A 229 3.70 16.77 -31.42
CA GLY A 229 3.72 15.41 -31.96
C GLY A 229 4.88 14.49 -31.58
N PHE A 230 4.73 13.73 -30.50
CA PHE A 230 5.48 12.48 -30.34
C PHE A 230 4.76 11.36 -31.09
N GLY A 231 4.99 11.33 -32.41
CA GLY A 231 4.69 10.22 -33.27
C GLY A 231 5.64 9.05 -33.00
N THR A 232 5.02 7.90 -32.83
CA THR A 232 5.56 6.53 -32.91
C THR A 232 6.89 6.38 -33.66
N THR A 233 7.88 5.78 -32.99
CA THR A 233 8.92 5.01 -33.69
C THR A 233 9.23 3.76 -32.88
N ALA A 234 8.72 2.64 -33.37
CA ALA A 234 9.10 1.31 -32.94
C ALA A 234 10.62 1.14 -33.12
N LYS A 235 11.33 0.93 -32.01
CA LYS A 235 12.72 0.48 -31.98
C LYS A 235 12.77 -0.89 -31.29
N ASN A 236 13.22 -1.88 -32.06
CA ASN A 236 13.80 -3.17 -31.69
C ASN A 236 13.05 -4.07 -30.67
N SER A 237 12.32 -5.04 -31.22
CA SER A 237 11.71 -6.17 -30.50
C SER A 237 12.68 -7.29 -30.08
N SER A 238 14.00 -7.13 -30.25
CA SER A 238 14.98 -8.18 -29.94
C SER A 238 15.70 -8.02 -28.59
N SER A 239 15.66 -6.84 -27.96
CA SER A 239 16.32 -6.61 -26.65
C SER A 239 15.39 -6.74 -25.44
N SER A 240 14.07 -6.59 -25.63
CA SER A 240 13.07 -6.68 -24.55
C SER A 240 12.78 -8.12 -24.10
N SER A 241 12.81 -9.07 -25.04
CA SER A 241 12.54 -10.49 -24.75
C SER A 241 13.60 -11.12 -23.83
N ALA A 242 14.86 -10.70 -23.95
CA ALA A 242 15.94 -11.17 -23.09
C ALA A 242 15.76 -10.73 -21.63
N ALA A 243 15.35 -9.48 -21.40
CA ALA A 243 15.05 -8.95 -20.07
C ALA A 243 13.83 -9.66 -19.46
N ALA A 244 12.74 -9.78 -20.23
CA ALA A 244 11.53 -10.49 -19.81
C ALA A 244 11.82 -11.96 -19.44
N GLY A 245 12.58 -12.68 -20.26
CA GLY A 245 12.94 -14.07 -19.99
C GLY A 245 13.78 -14.24 -18.73
N SER A 246 14.71 -13.32 -18.44
CA SER A 246 15.49 -13.36 -17.19
C SER A 246 14.64 -13.13 -15.94
N LEU A 247 13.66 -12.22 -16.02
CA LEU A 247 12.70 -11.94 -14.95
C LEU A 247 11.80 -13.15 -14.68
N LEU A 248 11.26 -13.75 -15.74
CA LEU A 248 10.40 -14.93 -15.64
C LEU A 248 11.13 -16.13 -15.02
N LYS A 249 12.40 -16.38 -15.38
CA LYS A 249 13.20 -17.43 -14.74
C LYS A 249 13.32 -17.23 -13.22
N ARG A 250 13.53 -15.99 -12.79
CA ARG A 250 13.62 -15.65 -11.36
C ARG A 250 12.28 -15.86 -10.66
N GLN A 251 11.19 -15.38 -11.25
CA GLN A 251 9.84 -15.52 -10.69
C GLN A 251 9.39 -16.98 -10.63
N LEU A 252 9.69 -17.80 -11.66
CA LEU A 252 9.37 -19.23 -11.67
C LEU A 252 10.09 -19.96 -10.54
N LYS A 253 11.39 -19.70 -10.37
CA LYS A 253 12.17 -20.28 -9.29
C LYS A 253 11.63 -19.87 -7.91
N GLN A 254 11.21 -18.61 -7.76
CA GLN A 254 10.59 -18.12 -6.54
C GLN A 254 9.30 -18.91 -6.24
N MET A 255 8.40 -19.02 -7.22
CA MET A 255 7.15 -19.76 -7.09
C MET A 255 7.36 -21.24 -6.73
N GLN A 256 8.36 -21.90 -7.33
CA GLN A 256 8.69 -23.31 -7.04
C GLN A 256 9.34 -23.50 -5.65
N SER A 257 10.00 -22.47 -5.13
CA SER A 257 10.66 -22.51 -3.81
C SER A 257 9.78 -22.05 -2.66
N ALA A 258 8.71 -21.32 -2.95
CA ALA A 258 7.82 -20.75 -1.96
C ALA A 258 7.04 -21.87 -1.27
N LYS A 259 7.22 -21.99 0.06
CA LYS A 259 6.45 -22.93 0.90
C LYS A 259 5.11 -22.35 1.37
N ASP A 260 4.87 -21.07 1.07
CA ASP A 260 3.79 -20.27 1.66
C ASP A 260 2.51 -20.25 0.82
N LEU A 261 2.47 -20.98 -0.30
CA LEU A 261 1.31 -21.07 -1.20
C LEU A 261 0.73 -22.49 -1.21
N PRO A 262 -0.01 -22.91 -0.17
CA PRO A 262 -0.67 -24.21 -0.17
C PRO A 262 -1.68 -24.26 -1.32
N GLY A 263 -1.57 -25.28 -2.17
CA GLY A 263 -2.54 -25.51 -3.25
C GLY A 263 -2.14 -24.98 -4.64
N ILE A 264 -0.99 -24.33 -4.79
CA ILE A 264 -0.50 -23.89 -6.12
C ILE A 264 0.73 -24.70 -6.51
N SER A 265 0.72 -25.28 -7.70
CA SER A 265 1.92 -25.83 -8.35
C SER A 265 2.12 -25.17 -9.72
N CYS A 266 3.36 -24.89 -10.08
CA CYS A 266 3.70 -24.25 -11.35
C CYS A 266 4.92 -24.90 -12.02
N GLY A 267 4.84 -25.03 -13.33
CA GLY A 267 5.87 -25.58 -14.19
C GLY A 267 5.87 -24.92 -15.55
N LEU A 268 6.80 -25.34 -16.40
CA LEU A 268 6.81 -24.96 -17.82
C LEU A 268 5.96 -25.95 -18.60
N VAL A 269 5.19 -25.46 -19.57
CA VAL A 269 4.54 -26.34 -20.55
C VAL A 269 5.61 -27.06 -21.37
N ASN A 270 6.65 -26.31 -21.77
CA ASN A 270 7.80 -26.80 -22.52
C ASN A 270 9.08 -26.25 -21.90
N ASP A 271 10.06 -27.10 -21.59
CA ASP A 271 11.34 -26.69 -20.97
C ASP A 271 12.12 -25.66 -21.81
N ASN A 272 11.85 -25.59 -23.11
CA ASN A 272 12.49 -24.67 -24.04
C ASN A 272 11.82 -23.27 -24.08
N ASN A 273 10.60 -23.12 -23.53
CA ASN A 273 9.84 -21.88 -23.59
C ASN A 273 9.48 -21.36 -22.20
N ILE A 274 10.23 -20.36 -21.73
CA ILE A 274 9.99 -19.70 -20.43
C ILE A 274 8.72 -18.82 -20.41
N PHE A 275 8.11 -18.53 -21.56
CA PHE A 275 6.92 -17.67 -21.67
C PHE A 275 5.60 -18.44 -21.55
N GLU A 276 5.64 -19.76 -21.42
CA GLU A 276 4.45 -20.62 -21.32
C GLU A 276 4.54 -21.49 -20.07
N TRP A 277 3.69 -21.19 -19.09
CA TRP A 277 3.68 -21.91 -17.82
C TRP A 277 2.41 -22.75 -17.71
N GLU A 278 2.56 -23.95 -17.15
CA GLU A 278 1.45 -24.77 -16.68
C GLU A 278 1.29 -24.54 -15.18
N VAL A 279 0.07 -24.22 -14.76
CA VAL A 279 -0.27 -23.99 -13.35
C VAL A 279 -1.37 -24.96 -12.97
N MET A 280 -1.19 -25.60 -11.82
CA MET A 280 -2.18 -26.48 -11.20
C MET A 280 -2.66 -25.84 -9.91
N LEU A 281 -3.98 -25.64 -9.82
CA LEU A 281 -4.67 -25.01 -8.70
C LEU A 281 -5.50 -26.06 -7.97
N MET A 282 -5.14 -26.33 -6.72
CA MET A 282 -5.90 -27.15 -5.80
C MET A 282 -6.78 -26.23 -4.94
N ILE A 283 -8.07 -26.24 -5.22
CA ILE A 283 -9.07 -25.44 -4.51
C ILE A 283 -9.45 -26.16 -3.21
N SER A 284 -9.36 -25.44 -2.09
CA SER A 284 -9.71 -25.94 -0.76
C SER A 284 -11.14 -26.49 -0.70
N ASP A 285 -11.34 -27.55 0.10
CA ASP A 285 -12.63 -28.17 0.40
C ASP A 285 -13.55 -27.26 1.23
N ASP A 286 -12.99 -26.24 1.88
CA ASP A 286 -13.74 -25.22 2.62
C ASP A 286 -14.37 -24.16 1.72
N CYS A 287 -14.01 -24.14 0.42
CA CYS A 287 -14.61 -23.21 -0.53
C CYS A 287 -16.12 -23.46 -0.67
N LYS A 288 -16.93 -22.40 -0.50
CA LYS A 288 -18.40 -22.48 -0.42
C LYS A 288 -19.04 -23.21 -1.62
N TYR A 289 -18.56 -22.92 -2.82
CA TYR A 289 -19.15 -23.40 -4.08
C TYR A 289 -18.36 -24.56 -4.69
N TYR A 290 -17.04 -24.52 -4.55
CA TYR A 290 -16.11 -25.48 -5.16
C TYR A 290 -15.61 -26.54 -4.18
N GLY A 291 -16.01 -26.48 -2.91
CA GLY A 291 -15.64 -27.43 -1.86
C GLY A 291 -16.50 -28.71 -1.83
N GLY A 292 -15.82 -29.82 -1.54
CA GLY A 292 -16.35 -31.18 -1.63
C GLY A 292 -16.63 -31.88 -0.30
N LYS A 293 -17.50 -31.33 0.57
CA LYS A 293 -18.14 -32.18 1.60
C LYS A 293 -19.24 -33.03 0.95
N ILE A 294 -18.88 -34.26 0.61
CA ILE A 294 -19.83 -35.33 0.27
C ILE A 294 -20.60 -35.65 1.55
N SER A 295 -21.79 -35.08 1.72
CA SER A 295 -22.77 -35.68 2.62
C SER A 295 -23.33 -36.92 1.92
N SER A 296 -22.63 -38.05 2.01
CA SER A 296 -23.22 -39.33 1.66
C SER A 296 -24.34 -39.64 2.67
N PRO A 297 -25.52 -40.11 2.24
CA PRO A 297 -26.52 -40.62 3.17
C PRO A 297 -25.99 -41.93 3.78
N THR A 298 -25.49 -41.88 5.01
CA THR A 298 -25.09 -43.09 5.75
C THR A 298 -26.34 -43.90 6.14
N PRO A 299 -26.42 -45.21 5.82
CA PRO A 299 -27.41 -46.08 6.44
C PRO A 299 -27.03 -46.38 7.91
N PRO A 300 -28.00 -46.69 8.78
CA PRO A 300 -27.78 -46.76 10.21
C PRO A 300 -27.33 -48.17 10.62
N PHE A 301 -26.03 -48.42 10.76
CA PHE A 301 -25.54 -49.53 11.61
C PHE A 301 -24.17 -49.18 12.22
N PRO A 302 -23.93 -49.48 13.50
CA PRO A 302 -22.64 -49.25 14.14
C PRO A 302 -21.75 -50.48 13.98
N GLN A 303 -20.47 -50.33 13.62
CA GLN A 303 -19.42 -51.31 13.96
C GLN A 303 -17.99 -50.79 13.73
N PHE A 304 -17.23 -50.81 14.83
CA PHE A 304 -15.76 -50.85 15.04
C PHE A 304 -14.83 -49.70 14.60
N PRO A 305 -13.84 -49.33 15.45
CA PRO A 305 -12.81 -48.35 15.10
C PRO A 305 -11.60 -49.07 14.49
N SER A 306 -11.43 -48.98 13.18
CA SER A 306 -10.10 -49.15 12.57
C SER A 306 -9.55 -47.77 12.19
N LEU A 307 -8.35 -47.48 12.68
CA LEU A 307 -7.57 -46.31 12.31
C LEU A 307 -7.12 -46.45 10.85
N SER A 308 -7.90 -45.90 9.93
CA SER A 308 -7.38 -45.36 8.67
C SER A 308 -7.94 -43.96 8.50
N LEU A 309 -7.19 -42.97 8.99
CA LEU A 309 -7.46 -41.57 8.73
C LEU A 309 -7.04 -41.23 7.29
N SER A 310 -7.72 -41.80 6.30
CA SER A 310 -7.77 -41.17 4.97
C SER A 310 -8.76 -40.02 5.13
N HIS A 311 -8.27 -38.84 5.52
CA HIS A 311 -8.99 -37.62 5.16
C HIS A 311 -9.20 -37.70 3.65
N SER A 312 -10.45 -37.81 3.21
CA SER A 312 -10.77 -37.71 1.79
C SER A 312 -10.43 -36.29 1.39
N LEU A 313 -9.27 -36.19 0.74
CA LEU A 313 -8.68 -35.00 0.15
C LEU A 313 -9.53 -34.55 -1.05
N SER A 314 -10.76 -34.07 -0.81
CA SER A 314 -11.72 -33.66 -1.85
C SER A 314 -11.47 -32.21 -2.30
N TRP A 315 -10.29 -31.95 -2.85
CA TRP A 315 -9.94 -30.68 -3.46
C TRP A 315 -10.27 -30.67 -4.95
N GLY A 316 -10.75 -29.55 -5.48
CA GLY A 316 -10.86 -29.38 -6.93
C GLY A 316 -9.49 -29.15 -7.55
N ASN A 317 -9.15 -29.88 -8.62
CA ASN A 317 -7.84 -29.79 -9.27
C ASN A 317 -7.95 -29.16 -10.67
N PHE A 318 -7.78 -27.85 -10.77
CA PHE A 318 -7.90 -27.14 -12.04
C PHE A 318 -6.55 -26.81 -12.63
N ARG A 319 -6.37 -27.17 -13.90
CA ARG A 319 -5.16 -26.87 -14.68
C ARG A 319 -5.38 -25.61 -15.51
N ALA A 320 -4.38 -24.75 -15.58
CA ALA A 320 -4.41 -23.53 -16.38
C ALA A 320 -3.06 -23.28 -17.06
N HIS A 321 -3.09 -22.65 -18.22
CA HIS A 321 -1.91 -22.17 -18.93
C HIS A 321 -1.78 -20.66 -18.76
N LEU A 322 -0.60 -20.22 -18.35
CA LEU A 322 -0.25 -18.81 -18.23
C LEU A 322 0.74 -18.46 -19.35
N THR A 323 0.29 -17.63 -20.30
CA THR A 323 1.07 -17.21 -21.47
C THR A 323 1.53 -15.78 -21.30
N PHE A 324 2.85 -15.58 -21.27
CA PHE A 324 3.48 -14.28 -21.08
C PHE A 324 3.81 -13.60 -22.41
N PRO A 325 3.50 -12.31 -22.57
CA PRO A 325 3.86 -11.60 -23.78
C PRO A 325 5.36 -11.24 -23.80
N PRO A 326 5.97 -11.03 -24.98
CA PRO A 326 7.40 -10.72 -25.10
C PRO A 326 7.82 -9.37 -24.49
N ASN A 327 6.86 -8.51 -24.19
CA ASN A 327 7.03 -7.22 -23.50
C ASN A 327 6.66 -7.28 -22.01
N TYR A 328 6.49 -8.47 -21.42
CA TYR A 328 6.34 -8.64 -19.97
C TYR A 328 7.53 -8.00 -19.21
N PRO A 329 7.31 -7.27 -18.09
CA PRO A 329 6.06 -7.09 -17.34
C PRO A 329 5.24 -5.85 -17.74
N LEU A 330 5.50 -5.21 -18.87
CA LEU A 330 4.72 -4.03 -19.29
C LEU A 330 3.27 -4.38 -19.62
N MET A 331 3.05 -5.53 -20.25
CA MET A 331 1.72 -6.09 -20.52
C MET A 331 1.45 -7.31 -19.63
N PRO A 332 0.17 -7.56 -19.26
CA PRO A 332 -0.21 -8.70 -18.45
C PRO A 332 -0.04 -10.02 -19.21
N PRO A 333 0.19 -11.13 -18.50
CA PRO A 333 0.02 -12.47 -19.07
C PRO A 333 -1.47 -12.78 -19.31
N LYS A 334 -1.73 -13.80 -20.13
CA LYS A 334 -3.07 -14.38 -20.30
C LYS A 334 -3.16 -15.70 -19.57
N MET A 335 -4.26 -15.94 -18.86
CA MET A 335 -4.52 -17.19 -18.15
C MET A 335 -5.72 -17.90 -18.74
N VAL A 336 -5.53 -19.17 -19.16
CA VAL A 336 -6.57 -19.99 -19.78
C VAL A 336 -6.65 -21.34 -19.07
N PHE A 337 -7.79 -21.63 -18.45
CA PHE A 337 -8.08 -22.93 -17.86
C PHE A 337 -8.21 -24.01 -18.94
N GLN A 338 -7.63 -25.17 -18.65
CA GLN A 338 -7.73 -26.37 -19.48
C GLN A 338 -8.94 -27.21 -19.05
N GLU A 339 -9.31 -28.20 -19.86
CA GLU A 339 -10.39 -29.11 -19.53
C GLU A 339 -10.03 -30.00 -18.30
N PRO A 340 -10.94 -30.19 -17.33
CA PRO A 340 -12.29 -29.60 -17.27
C PRO A 340 -12.28 -28.13 -16.84
N ILE A 341 -12.98 -27.30 -17.63
CA ILE A 341 -13.02 -25.85 -17.40
C ILE A 341 -13.93 -25.58 -16.19
N PRO A 342 -13.45 -24.86 -15.17
CA PRO A 342 -14.25 -24.49 -14.00
C PRO A 342 -15.43 -23.61 -14.39
N PHE A 343 -16.63 -24.00 -13.96
CA PHE A 343 -17.82 -23.18 -14.13
C PHE A 343 -17.79 -21.99 -13.17
N HIS A 344 -17.49 -20.79 -13.68
CA HIS A 344 -17.29 -19.59 -12.86
C HIS A 344 -17.75 -18.30 -13.60
N PRO A 345 -18.31 -17.28 -12.92
CA PRO A 345 -18.76 -16.03 -13.56
C PRO A 345 -17.70 -15.29 -14.37
N ASN A 346 -16.45 -15.30 -13.90
CA ASN A 346 -15.34 -14.58 -14.54
C ASN A 346 -14.45 -15.47 -15.45
N ILE A 347 -14.90 -16.68 -15.79
CA ILE A 347 -14.18 -17.59 -16.69
C ILE A 347 -15.05 -17.80 -17.92
N TYR A 348 -14.53 -17.46 -19.09
CA TYR A 348 -15.23 -17.67 -20.35
C TYR A 348 -15.46 -19.17 -20.61
N PRO A 349 -16.45 -19.55 -21.42
CA PRO A 349 -16.60 -20.93 -21.88
C PRO A 349 -15.37 -21.47 -22.63
N SER A 350 -14.52 -20.59 -23.16
CA SER A 350 -13.22 -20.94 -23.74
C SER A 350 -12.13 -21.28 -22.72
N GLY A 351 -12.39 -21.07 -21.42
CA GLY A 351 -11.42 -21.21 -20.34
C GLY A 351 -10.63 -19.95 -20.02
N GLU A 352 -10.74 -18.88 -20.83
CA GLU A 352 -10.02 -17.62 -20.57
C GLU A 352 -10.55 -16.92 -19.31
N LEU A 353 -9.65 -16.52 -18.42
CA LEU A 353 -9.97 -15.80 -17.19
C LEU A 353 -10.02 -14.29 -17.44
N CYS A 354 -11.07 -13.63 -16.94
CA CYS A 354 -11.27 -12.18 -17.07
C CYS A 354 -11.39 -11.52 -15.69
N ILE A 355 -10.30 -10.90 -15.22
CA ILE A 355 -10.25 -10.14 -13.97
C ILE A 355 -9.45 -8.85 -14.16
N SER A 356 -9.75 -7.82 -13.38
CA SER A 356 -9.19 -6.47 -13.52
C SER A 356 -7.66 -6.43 -13.51
N ILE A 357 -7.00 -7.22 -12.65
CA ILE A 357 -5.52 -7.33 -12.60
C ILE A 357 -4.89 -7.78 -13.93
N LEU A 358 -5.64 -8.46 -14.80
CA LEU A 358 -5.18 -8.90 -16.13
C LEU A 358 -5.61 -7.95 -17.26
N HIS A 359 -6.33 -6.87 -16.97
CA HIS A 359 -6.66 -5.86 -17.96
C HIS A 359 -5.42 -5.01 -18.28
N PRO A 360 -5.18 -4.68 -19.57
CA PRO A 360 -4.06 -3.83 -19.98
C PRO A 360 -4.04 -2.50 -19.20
N PRO A 361 -2.87 -1.89 -18.98
CA PRO A 361 -2.70 -0.65 -18.21
C PRO A 361 -3.30 0.61 -18.88
N GLU A 362 -4.06 0.48 -19.96
CA GLU A 362 -4.68 1.60 -20.66
C GLU A 362 -5.75 2.27 -19.78
N GLU A 363 -5.87 3.59 -19.89
CA GLU A 363 -6.95 4.32 -19.24
C GLU A 363 -8.27 3.88 -19.87
N ASP A 364 -9.17 3.34 -19.04
CA ASP A 364 -10.52 3.01 -19.47
C ASP A 364 -11.20 4.24 -20.04
N LYS A 365 -11.58 4.15 -21.31
CA LYS A 365 -12.34 5.18 -22.01
C LYS A 365 -13.61 5.58 -21.23
N TYR A 366 -14.15 4.68 -20.43
CA TYR A 366 -15.38 4.89 -19.67
C TYR A 366 -15.17 4.99 -18.14
N GLY A 367 -13.92 4.87 -17.66
CA GLY A 367 -13.57 5.06 -16.25
C GLY A 367 -14.33 4.14 -15.28
N TYR A 368 -14.58 2.87 -15.65
CA TYR A 368 -15.24 1.91 -14.77
C TYR A 368 -14.28 1.30 -13.75
N GLU A 369 -13.00 1.15 -14.08
CA GLU A 369 -11.96 0.62 -13.17
C GLU A 369 -10.82 1.63 -12.99
N SER A 370 -10.22 1.66 -11.80
CA SER A 370 -9.04 2.50 -11.52
C SER A 370 -7.79 1.92 -12.19
N ALA A 371 -6.86 2.78 -12.59
CA ALA A 371 -5.54 2.33 -13.07
C ALA A 371 -4.79 1.46 -12.05
N SER A 372 -5.08 1.63 -10.75
CA SER A 372 -4.50 0.81 -9.67
C SER A 372 -5.07 -0.60 -9.58
N GLU A 373 -6.27 -0.84 -10.13
CA GLU A 373 -6.93 -2.15 -10.14
C GLU A 373 -6.55 -2.97 -11.39
N ARG A 374 -5.93 -2.31 -12.36
CA ARG A 374 -5.45 -2.91 -13.61
C ARG A 374 -4.05 -3.49 -13.48
N TRP A 375 -3.58 -4.10 -14.56
CA TRP A 375 -2.21 -4.59 -14.64
C TRP A 375 -1.20 -3.48 -14.38
N SER A 376 -0.22 -3.78 -13.52
CA SER A 376 0.94 -2.94 -13.27
C SER A 376 2.20 -3.80 -13.32
N PRO A 377 3.33 -3.30 -13.85
CA PRO A 377 4.59 -4.06 -13.90
C PRO A 377 5.13 -4.54 -12.54
N VAL A 378 4.58 -4.03 -11.43
CA VAL A 378 4.89 -4.48 -10.07
C VAL A 378 4.22 -5.81 -9.72
N GLN A 379 3.13 -6.17 -10.41
CA GLN A 379 2.40 -7.41 -10.20
C GLN A 379 3.21 -8.62 -10.68
N THR A 380 3.11 -9.73 -9.96
CA THR A 380 3.86 -10.97 -10.22
C THR A 380 2.90 -12.12 -10.55
N PRO A 381 3.38 -13.24 -11.12
CA PRO A 381 2.55 -14.43 -11.30
C PRO A 381 1.90 -14.90 -9.99
N GLU A 382 2.61 -14.73 -8.87
CA GLU A 382 2.10 -15.02 -7.52
C GLU A 382 0.85 -14.20 -7.18
N THR A 383 0.89 -12.88 -7.38
CA THR A 383 -0.25 -12.00 -7.07
C THR A 383 -1.45 -12.27 -7.97
N ILE A 384 -1.22 -12.66 -9.23
CA ILE A 384 -2.29 -13.14 -10.13
C ILE A 384 -2.95 -14.38 -9.53
N LEU A 385 -2.19 -15.42 -9.17
CA LEU A 385 -2.75 -16.68 -8.68
C LEU A 385 -3.46 -16.53 -7.33
N LEU A 386 -2.95 -15.66 -6.44
CA LEU A 386 -3.65 -15.29 -5.20
C LEU A 386 -4.99 -14.61 -5.50
N SER A 387 -5.05 -13.72 -6.50
CA SER A 387 -6.30 -13.10 -6.94
C SER A 387 -7.28 -14.14 -7.49
N VAL A 388 -6.79 -15.18 -8.19
CA VAL A 388 -7.63 -16.29 -8.67
C VAL A 388 -8.21 -17.07 -7.51
N ILE A 389 -7.40 -17.48 -6.52
CA ILE A 389 -7.90 -18.23 -5.34
C ILE A 389 -8.98 -17.42 -4.62
N SER A 390 -8.73 -16.13 -4.37
CA SER A 390 -9.72 -15.25 -3.73
C SER A 390 -11.03 -15.17 -4.53
N LEU A 391 -10.96 -15.24 -5.86
CA LEU A 391 -12.12 -15.22 -6.74
C LEU A 391 -12.96 -16.50 -6.63
N PHE A 392 -12.32 -17.66 -6.46
CA PHE A 392 -13.03 -18.92 -6.22
C PHE A 392 -13.75 -18.94 -4.87
N GLU A 393 -13.21 -18.27 -3.84
CA GLU A 393 -13.85 -18.15 -2.53
C GLU A 393 -15.10 -17.27 -2.55
N ASP A 394 -15.02 -16.09 -3.18
CA ASP A 394 -16.17 -15.19 -3.40
C ASP A 394 -16.28 -14.76 -4.87
N PRO A 395 -17.10 -15.47 -5.67
CA PRO A 395 -17.26 -15.16 -7.09
C PRO A 395 -17.87 -13.78 -7.33
N ASN A 396 -17.30 -13.03 -8.28
CA ASN A 396 -17.73 -11.67 -8.63
C ASN A 396 -18.73 -11.67 -9.81
N ASP A 397 -19.89 -11.03 -9.65
CA ASP A 397 -20.93 -10.91 -10.67
C ASP A 397 -21.11 -9.50 -11.25
N GLU A 398 -20.23 -8.54 -10.92
CA GLU A 398 -20.27 -7.17 -11.45
C GLU A 398 -19.89 -7.10 -12.94
N SER A 399 -18.87 -7.87 -13.37
CA SER A 399 -18.40 -7.95 -14.76
C SER A 399 -18.18 -9.41 -15.18
N PRO A 400 -19.26 -10.17 -15.43
CA PRO A 400 -19.15 -11.60 -15.69
C PRO A 400 -18.76 -11.88 -17.15
N ALA A 401 -17.70 -12.67 -17.32
CA ALA A 401 -17.32 -13.29 -18.58
C ALA A 401 -18.33 -14.37 -19.02
N ASN A 402 -18.95 -15.06 -18.05
CA ASN A 402 -19.97 -16.06 -18.25
C ASN A 402 -21.30 -15.59 -17.63
N VAL A 403 -22.18 -15.09 -18.51
CA VAL A 403 -23.49 -14.55 -18.14
C VAL A 403 -24.39 -15.61 -17.48
N GLU A 404 -24.29 -16.87 -17.90
CA GLU A 404 -25.09 -17.96 -17.33
C GLU A 404 -24.66 -18.25 -15.88
N ALA A 405 -23.35 -18.37 -15.64
CA ALA A 405 -22.80 -18.59 -14.32
C ALA A 405 -23.16 -17.45 -13.36
N ALA A 406 -23.08 -16.19 -13.82
CA ALA A 406 -23.48 -15.03 -13.03
C ALA A 406 -24.97 -15.00 -12.69
N ARG A 407 -25.85 -15.34 -13.64
CA ARG A 407 -27.30 -15.43 -13.39
C ARG A 407 -27.60 -16.49 -12.33
N LEU A 408 -27.02 -17.68 -12.46
CA LEU A 408 -27.23 -18.79 -11.52
C LEU A 408 -26.66 -18.46 -10.12
N LEU A 409 -25.53 -17.75 -10.04
CA LEU A 409 -24.96 -17.29 -8.77
C LEU A 409 -25.90 -16.32 -8.05
N ARG A 410 -26.48 -15.36 -8.76
CA ARG A 410 -27.48 -14.43 -8.18
C ARG A 410 -28.71 -15.17 -7.68
N GLU A 411 -29.23 -16.12 -8.45
CA GLU A 411 -30.37 -16.94 -8.03
C GLU A 411 -30.08 -17.78 -6.78
N GLU A 412 -28.85 -18.30 -6.63
CA GLU A 412 -28.45 -19.02 -5.42
C GLU A 412 -28.23 -18.10 -4.22
N ARG A 413 -27.67 -16.89 -4.44
CA ARG A 413 -27.57 -15.85 -3.39
C ARG A 413 -28.95 -15.40 -2.90
N GLU A 414 -29.94 -15.33 -3.77
CA GLU A 414 -31.35 -15.04 -3.45
C GLU A 414 -32.12 -16.26 -2.91
N GLY A 415 -31.50 -17.45 -2.86
CA GLY A 415 -32.10 -18.68 -2.34
C GLY A 415 -33.15 -19.33 -3.26
N LYS A 416 -33.26 -18.90 -4.52
CA LYS A 416 -34.24 -19.41 -5.50
C LYS A 416 -33.86 -20.79 -6.02
N ASN A 417 -32.57 -21.03 -6.28
CA ASN A 417 -32.09 -22.27 -6.88
C ASN A 417 -30.66 -22.59 -6.40
N LYS A 418 -30.26 -23.86 -6.37
CA LYS A 418 -28.92 -24.36 -5.97
C LYS A 418 -28.13 -24.92 -7.16
N ASP A 419 -28.51 -24.55 -8.38
CA ASP A 419 -27.92 -25.04 -9.62
C ASP A 419 -26.47 -24.56 -9.82
N PHE A 420 -26.12 -23.36 -9.36
CA PHE A 420 -24.76 -22.85 -9.49
C PHE A 420 -23.76 -23.75 -8.76
N ARG A 421 -23.98 -23.99 -7.45
CA ARG A 421 -23.14 -24.89 -6.66
C ARG A 421 -23.17 -26.32 -7.16
N ARG A 422 -24.30 -26.80 -7.67
CA ARG A 422 -24.42 -28.14 -8.29
C ARG A 422 -23.48 -28.28 -9.49
N ARG A 423 -23.44 -27.29 -10.38
CA ARG A 423 -22.55 -27.29 -11.56
C ARG A 423 -21.08 -27.14 -11.16
N CYS A 424 -20.77 -26.24 -10.22
CA CYS A 424 -19.41 -26.09 -9.70
C CYS A 424 -18.86 -27.42 -9.16
N ARG A 425 -19.65 -28.13 -8.34
CA ARG A 425 -19.28 -29.44 -7.80
C ARG A 425 -19.19 -30.55 -8.86
N LYS A 426 -19.92 -30.42 -9.97
CA LYS A 426 -19.76 -31.34 -11.11
C LYS A 426 -18.39 -31.16 -11.76
N CYS A 427 -18.00 -29.92 -12.06
CA CYS A 427 -16.67 -29.61 -12.60
C CYS A 427 -15.54 -30.07 -11.67
N VAL A 428 -15.73 -29.94 -10.34
CA VAL A 428 -14.76 -30.44 -9.35
C VAL A 428 -14.60 -31.95 -9.43
N ARG A 429 -15.69 -32.72 -9.56
CA ARG A 429 -15.62 -34.19 -9.71
C ARG A 429 -14.98 -34.62 -11.03
N GLU A 430 -15.32 -33.95 -12.12
CA GLU A 430 -14.66 -34.13 -13.42
C GLU A 430 -13.15 -33.87 -13.31
N SER A 431 -12.75 -32.85 -12.53
CA SER A 431 -11.33 -32.51 -12.33
C SER A 431 -10.54 -33.57 -11.57
N LEU A 432 -11.24 -34.37 -10.75
CA LEU A 432 -10.69 -35.50 -10.01
C LEU A 432 -10.71 -36.81 -10.81
N GLY A 433 -11.33 -36.82 -12.00
CA GLY A 433 -11.54 -38.04 -12.78
C GLY A 433 -12.57 -39.00 -12.15
N GLU A 434 -13.46 -38.49 -11.30
CA GLU A 434 -14.51 -39.28 -10.65
C GLU A 434 -15.78 -39.45 -11.50
N ASP A 435 -15.94 -38.66 -12.57
CA ASP A 435 -17.10 -38.58 -13.48
C ASP A 435 -16.66 -38.48 -14.97
#